data_AF-A0A6I6FAG3-F1
#
_entry.id   AF-A0A6I6FAG3-F1
#
_cell.length_a   1.000
_cell.length_b   1.000
_cell.length_c   1.000
_cell.angle_alpha   90.00
_cell.angle_beta   90.00
_cell.angle_gamma   90.00
#
_symmetry.space_group_name_H-M   'P 1'
#
loop_
_entity.id
_entity.type
_entity.pdbx_description
1 polymer ?
#
loop_
_entity_poly.entity_id
_entity_poly.type
_entity_poly.pdbx_seq_one_letter_code
_entity_poly.pdbx_strand_id
1 'polypeptide(L)'
;MLAVTVDVGTTNSRIKVIEDNQILSTAKSQVGIKDVAITGEKGILEDGLRHIIEEGLLSAGRKLDEVEFFAASGMITCNLGLLEIPHVVCPVSLNDLAKGIKKESLNG
;
A
#
# COMPACT_ATOMS: atom_id res chain seq x y z
N MET A 1 17.69 -2.25 -5.78
CA MET A 1 16.58 -1.29 -5.57
C MET A 1 15.56 -1.93 -4.64
N LEU A 2 15.32 -1.36 -3.46
CA LEU A 2 14.40 -1.90 -2.45
C LEU A 2 13.08 -1.11 -2.47
N ALA A 3 11.98 -1.81 -2.75
CA ALA A 3 10.64 -1.23 -2.78
C ALA A 3 9.65 -2.11 -2.02
N VAL A 4 8.57 -1.50 -1.54
CA VAL A 4 7.47 -2.23 -0.88
C VAL A 4 6.16 -1.99 -1.63
N THR A 5 5.52 -3.04 -2.11
CA THR A 5 4.15 -2.92 -2.65
C THR A 5 3.15 -3.00 -1.51
N VAL A 6 2.13 -2.15 -1.51
CA VAL A 6 1.04 -2.16 -0.53
C VAL A 6 -0.27 -2.35 -1.28
N ASP A 7 -0.94 -3.48 -1.03
CA ASP A 7 -2.22 -3.84 -1.63
C ASP A 7 -3.26 -3.90 -0.53
N VAL A 8 -4.20 -2.95 -0.54
CA VAL A 8 -5.30 -2.88 0.42
C VAL A 8 -6.59 -3.24 -0.29
N GLY A 9 -7.21 -4.32 0.13
CA GLY A 9 -8.54 -4.71 -0.31
C GLY A 9 -9.63 -4.18 0.61
N THR A 10 -10.85 -4.63 0.34
CA THR A 10 -11.99 -4.31 1.21
C THR A 10 -11.84 -4.92 2.61
N THR A 11 -11.31 -6.15 2.68
CA THR A 11 -11.25 -6.93 3.93
C THR A 11 -9.84 -7.21 4.42
N ASN A 12 -8.84 -7.17 3.55
CA ASN A 12 -7.49 -7.60 3.90
C ASN A 12 -6.46 -6.69 3.25
N SER A 13 -5.29 -6.61 3.87
CA SER A 13 -4.13 -5.89 3.34
C SER A 13 -2.95 -6.84 3.17
N ARG A 14 -2.09 -6.54 2.21
CA ARG A 14 -0.89 -7.31 1.92
C ARG A 14 0.24 -6.38 1.53
N ILE A 15 1.44 -6.72 1.97
CA ILE A 15 2.66 -6.11 1.45
C ILE A 15 3.60 -7.15 0.87
N LYS A 16 4.48 -6.70 -0.02
CA LYS A 16 5.62 -7.47 -0.52
C LYS A 16 6.84 -6.59 -0.46
N VAL A 17 7.92 -7.11 0.13
CA VAL A 17 9.24 -6.49 0.07
C VAL A 17 9.94 -7.02 -1.17
N ILE A 18 10.35 -6.11 -2.07
CA ILE A 18 10.92 -6.44 -3.36
C ILE A 18 12.31 -5.81 -3.45
N GLU A 19 13.31 -6.62 -3.76
CA GLU A 19 14.67 -6.16 -4.04
C GLU A 19 15.15 -6.78 -5.35
N ASP A 20 15.65 -5.96 -6.27
CA ASP A 20 16.22 -6.41 -7.55
C ASP A 20 15.30 -7.38 -8.33
N ASN A 21 14.01 -7.04 -8.37
CA ASN A 21 12.91 -7.83 -8.97
C ASN A 21 12.62 -9.19 -8.31
N GLN A 22 13.15 -9.44 -7.12
CA GLN A 22 12.85 -10.62 -6.31
C GLN A 22 11.99 -10.25 -5.10
N ILE A 23 11.00 -11.08 -4.80
CA ILE A 23 10.19 -10.92 -3.59
C ILE A 23 10.96 -11.55 -2.44
N LEU A 24 11.46 -10.74 -1.53
CA LEU A 24 12.18 -11.19 -0.34
C LEU A 24 11.22 -11.71 0.74
N SER A 25 10.07 -11.06 0.90
CA SER A 25 9.06 -11.45 1.89
C SER A 25 7.65 -11.01 1.48
N THR A 26 6.65 -11.55 2.16
CA THR A 26 5.24 -11.14 2.02
C THR A 26 4.58 -11.23 3.38
N ALA A 27 3.92 -10.14 3.82
CA ALA A 27 3.13 -10.11 5.06
C ALA A 27 1.68 -9.73 4.73
N LYS A 28 0.74 -10.11 5.59
CA LYS A 28 -0.70 -9.90 5.40
C LYS A 28 -1.40 -9.59 6.72
N SER A 29 -2.42 -8.75 6.65
CA SER A 29 -3.32 -8.46 7.76
C SER A 29 -4.77 -8.64 7.33
N GLN A 30 -5.63 -9.00 8.28
CA GLN A 30 -7.09 -9.04 8.11
C GLN A 30 -7.76 -7.66 8.26
N VAL A 31 -6.96 -6.59 8.22
CA VAL A 31 -7.45 -5.22 8.18
C VAL A 31 -7.58 -4.77 6.72
N GLY A 32 -8.72 -4.21 6.35
CA GLY A 32 -8.97 -3.56 5.07
C GLY A 32 -9.81 -2.29 5.21
N ILE A 33 -10.30 -1.74 4.10
CA ILE A 33 -11.07 -0.49 4.15
C ILE A 33 -12.40 -0.62 4.89
N LYS A 34 -12.95 -1.84 4.96
CA LYS A 34 -14.19 -2.13 5.67
C LYS A 34 -14.08 -1.79 7.15
N ASP A 35 -12.91 -1.98 7.75
CA ASP A 35 -12.68 -1.68 9.16
C ASP A 35 -12.79 -0.17 9.42
N VAL A 36 -12.21 0.65 8.54
CA VAL A 36 -12.36 2.12 8.58
C VAL A 36 -13.83 2.52 8.41
N ALA A 37 -14.58 1.85 7.54
CA ALA A 37 -15.99 2.12 7.35
C ALA A 37 -16.86 1.78 8.58
N ILE A 38 -16.44 0.78 9.37
CA ILE A 38 -17.13 0.36 10.60
C ILE A 38 -16.77 1.26 11.77
N THR A 39 -15.47 1.55 11.97
CA THR A 39 -14.99 2.32 13.12
C THR A 39 -15.11 3.82 12.91
N GLY A 40 -15.09 4.28 11.65
CA GLY A 40 -14.96 5.69 11.30
C GLY A 40 -13.52 6.23 11.49
N GLU A 41 -12.58 5.39 11.90
CA GLU A 41 -11.22 5.80 12.27
C GLU A 41 -10.21 5.25 11.27
N LYS A 42 -9.42 6.13 10.63
CA LYS A 42 -8.34 5.72 9.72
C LYS A 42 -7.17 5.06 10.43
N GLY A 43 -6.98 5.34 11.73
CA GLY A 43 -5.90 4.79 12.55
C GLY A 43 -5.83 3.27 12.54
N ILE A 44 -6.97 2.57 12.49
CA ILE A 44 -6.99 1.10 12.42
C ILE A 44 -6.29 0.56 11.17
N LEU A 45 -6.46 1.25 10.02
CA LEU A 45 -5.80 0.89 8.78
C LEU A 45 -4.32 1.26 8.84
N GLU A 46 -3.98 2.46 9.31
CA GLU A 46 -2.59 2.92 9.43
C GLU A 46 -1.76 2.00 10.34
N ASP A 47 -2.31 1.59 11.48
CA ASP A 47 -1.66 0.68 12.41
C ASP A 47 -1.52 -0.73 11.83
N GLY A 48 -2.58 -1.23 11.17
CA GLY A 48 -2.55 -2.52 10.48
C GLY A 48 -1.51 -2.55 9.35
N LEU A 49 -1.36 -1.46 8.61
CA LEU A 49 -0.35 -1.31 7.56
C LEU A 49 1.06 -1.18 8.15
N ARG A 50 1.24 -0.37 9.19
CA ARG A 50 2.54 -0.24 9.89
C ARG A 50 3.04 -1.60 10.37
N HIS A 51 2.15 -2.36 11.01
CA HIS A 51 2.48 -3.69 11.52
C HIS A 51 2.99 -4.65 10.43
N ILE A 52 2.27 -4.78 9.30
CA ILE A 52 2.68 -5.71 8.24
C ILE A 52 3.91 -5.21 7.46
N ILE A 53 4.12 -3.89 7.38
CA ILE A 53 5.35 -3.32 6.80
C ILE A 53 6.56 -3.68 7.66
N GLU A 54 6.46 -3.47 8.98
CA GLU A 54 7.51 -3.84 9.94
C GLU A 54 7.80 -5.35 9.90
N GLU A 55 6.76 -6.19 9.94
CA GLU A 55 6.88 -7.66 9.86
C GLU A 55 7.56 -8.11 8.56
N GLY A 56 7.16 -7.54 7.42
CA GLY A 56 7.72 -7.90 6.13
C GLY A 56 9.17 -7.48 5.97
N LEU A 57 9.52 -6.26 6.40
CA LEU A 57 10.89 -5.77 6.36
C LEU A 57 11.79 -6.59 7.27
N LEU A 58 11.33 -6.89 8.50
CA LEU A 58 12.04 -7.77 9.42
C LEU A 58 12.28 -9.16 8.80
N SER A 59 11.25 -9.75 8.18
CA SER A 59 11.35 -11.05 7.52
C SER A 59 12.27 -11.05 6.30
N ALA A 60 12.43 -9.90 5.63
CA ALA A 60 13.37 -9.70 4.53
C ALA A 60 14.79 -9.35 5.01
N GLY A 61 15.01 -9.16 6.32
CA GLY A 61 16.28 -8.67 6.85
C GLY A 61 16.63 -7.27 6.34
N ARG A 62 15.64 -6.40 6.21
CA ARG A 62 15.75 -5.00 5.77
C ARG A 62 15.14 -4.05 6.80
N LYS A 63 15.50 -2.78 6.70
CA LYS A 63 15.00 -1.68 7.52
C LYS A 63 14.17 -0.72 6.69
N LEU A 64 13.36 0.08 7.37
CA LEU A 64 12.47 1.05 6.74
C LEU A 64 13.24 2.17 6.01
N ASP A 65 14.38 2.59 6.56
CA ASP A 65 15.25 3.63 5.97
C ASP A 65 15.98 3.17 4.70
N GLU A 66 16.02 1.86 4.43
CA GLU A 66 16.52 1.28 3.18
C GLU A 66 15.46 1.30 2.07
N VAL A 67 14.18 1.52 2.40
CA VAL A 67 13.09 1.50 1.41
C VAL A 67 13.10 2.77 0.59
N GLU A 68 13.25 2.63 -0.72
CA GLU A 68 13.30 3.78 -1.64
C GLU A 68 11.91 4.34 -1.94
N PHE A 69 10.90 3.48 -2.04
CA PHE A 69 9.51 3.91 -2.22
C PHE A 69 8.50 2.81 -1.88
N PHE A 70 7.26 3.26 -1.64
CA PHE A 70 6.09 2.40 -1.52
C PHE A 70 5.23 2.51 -2.79
N ALA A 71 4.80 1.37 -3.32
CA ALA A 71 3.85 1.31 -4.43
C ALA A 71 2.50 0.82 -3.89
N ALA A 72 1.57 1.75 -3.67
CA ALA A 72 0.27 1.45 -3.09
C ALA A 72 -0.82 1.27 -4.15
N SER A 73 -1.74 0.33 -3.93
CA SER A 73 -2.86 0.03 -4.83
C SER A 73 -4.07 -0.53 -4.10
N GLY A 74 -5.22 -0.57 -4.80
CA GLY A 74 -6.48 -1.07 -4.28
C GLY A 74 -7.29 -0.01 -3.53
N MET A 75 -8.08 -0.45 -2.56
CA MET A 75 -8.99 0.37 -1.75
C MET A 75 -8.28 1.40 -0.86
N ILE A 76 -6.95 1.36 -0.74
CA ILE A 76 -6.17 2.45 -0.13
C ILE A 76 -6.38 3.78 -0.86
N THR A 77 -6.80 3.72 -2.13
CA THR A 77 -7.03 4.87 -3.01
C THR A 77 -8.48 5.35 -3.10
N CYS A 78 -9.40 4.82 -2.29
CA CYS A 78 -10.78 5.29 -2.26
C CYS A 78 -10.97 6.50 -1.31
N ASN A 79 -12.18 7.04 -1.25
CA ASN A 79 -12.56 8.18 -0.40
C ASN A 79 -12.34 7.93 1.12
N LEU A 80 -12.48 6.69 1.59
CA LEU A 80 -12.19 6.30 2.97
C LEU A 80 -10.72 5.93 3.19
N GLY A 81 -9.94 5.79 2.10
CA GLY A 81 -8.55 5.37 2.12
C GLY A 81 -7.60 6.46 2.62
N LEU A 82 -6.30 6.24 2.40
CA LEU A 82 -5.28 7.21 2.77
C LEU A 82 -5.28 8.40 1.80
N LEU A 83 -5.45 8.15 0.50
CA LEU A 83 -5.45 9.17 -0.53
C LEU A 83 -6.44 8.81 -1.63
N GLU A 84 -7.50 9.59 -1.80
CA GLU A 84 -8.45 9.37 -2.89
C GLU A 84 -7.81 9.67 -4.26
N ILE A 85 -7.79 8.67 -5.15
CA ILE A 85 -7.34 8.83 -6.53
C ILE A 85 -8.54 8.65 -7.47
N PRO A 86 -8.88 9.67 -8.28
CA PRO A 86 -9.97 9.56 -9.25
C PRO A 86 -9.74 8.44 -10.28
N HIS A 87 -10.83 7.76 -10.67
CA HIS A 87 -10.78 6.76 -11.73
C HIS A 87 -10.42 7.37 -13.08
N VAL A 88 -9.65 6.62 -13.88
CA VAL A 88 -9.40 6.95 -15.28
C VAL A 88 -10.54 6.37 -16.13
N VAL A 89 -11.16 7.19 -16.99
CA VAL A 89 -12.36 6.82 -17.76
C VAL A 89 -11.99 6.02 -19.00
N CYS A 90 -12.67 4.91 -19.24
CA CYS A 90 -12.47 4.05 -20.40
C CYS A 90 -12.84 4.73 -21.74
N PRO A 91 -12.18 4.37 -22.86
CA PRO A 91 -11.08 3.40 -22.96
C PRO A 91 -9.74 3.97 -22.47
N VAL A 92 -8.89 3.11 -21.87
CA VAL A 92 -7.59 3.52 -21.32
C VAL A 92 -6.47 2.57 -21.77
N SER A 93 -5.30 3.13 -22.03
CA SER A 93 -4.06 2.39 -22.26
C SER A 93 -3.24 2.24 -20.98
N LEU A 94 -2.20 1.40 -21.01
CA LEU A 94 -1.24 1.30 -19.91
C LEU A 94 -0.55 2.65 -19.60
N ASN A 95 -0.30 3.45 -20.64
CA ASN A 95 0.27 4.79 -20.47
C ASN A 95 -0.70 5.74 -19.76
N ASP A 96 -2.02 5.61 -19.99
CA ASP A 96 -3.03 6.42 -19.32
C ASP A 96 -3.12 6.05 -17.84
N LEU A 97 -3.01 4.76 -17.50
CA LEU A 97 -2.92 4.29 -16.12
C LEU A 97 -1.66 4.82 -15.42
N ALA A 98 -0.50 4.77 -16.08
CA ALA A 98 0.75 5.27 -15.54
C ALA A 98 0.70 6.78 -15.25
N LYS A 99 0.05 7.56 -16.12
CA LYS A 99 -0.21 9.00 -15.89
C LYS A 99 -1.17 9.27 -14.73
N GLY A 100 -2.02 8.30 -14.39
CA GLY A 100 -2.93 8.38 -13.25
C GLY A 100 -2.26 8.16 -11.89
N ILE A 101 -1.01 7.71 -11.84
CA ILE A 101 -0.27 7.49 -10.59
C ILE A 101 -0.02 8.84 -9.89
N LYS A 102 -0.40 8.90 -8.61
CA LYS A 102 -0.05 10.02 -7.72
C LYS A 102 1.21 9.68 -6.94
N LYS A 103 2.13 10.63 -6.88
CA LYS A 103 3.36 10.55 -6.08
C LYS A 103 3.23 11.55 -4.94
N GLU A 104 3.27 11.04 -3.72
CA GLU A 104 3.20 11.87 -2.52
C GLU A 104 4.38 11.53 -1.61
N SER A 105 4.98 12.57 -1.02
CA SER A 105 5.91 12.42 0.09
C SER A 105 5.10 12.58 1.37
N LEU A 106 4.92 11.49 2.10
CA LEU A 106 4.29 11.55 3.41
C LEU A 106 5.33 12.10 4.39
N ASN A 107 5.19 13.37 4.77
CA ASN A 107 5.91 13.92 5.90
C ASN A 107 5.24 13.34 7.16
N GLY A 108 5.94 12.43 7.84
CA GLY A 108 5.56 11.93 9.16
C GLY A 108 5.67 13.00 10.23
#